data_AF-A0A7S2KC50-F1
#
_entry.id   AF-A0A7S2KC50-F1
#
_cell.length_a   1.000
_cell.length_b   1.000
_cell.length_c   1.000
_cell.angle_alpha   90.00
_cell.angle_beta   90.00
_cell.angle_gamma   90.00
#
_symmetry.space_group_name_H-M   'P 1'
#
loop_
_entity.id
_entity.type
_entity.pdbx_description
1 polymer ?
#
loop_
_entity_poly.entity_id
_entity_poly.type
_entity_poly.pdbx_seq_one_letter_code
_entity_poly.pdbx_strand_id
1 'polypeptide(L)'
;RCQIKYGGCRAACLPKHDISSSVKSKQMTWDNIYEADPDCIIVACCGFDLDRNVEDAKKAKERLSKLRAFREGRIYACDGNRYFARPGPSLAGGVAIVARCAFDTISSDITNAIDELEITPAKGIGWAPIQFIGNSTIPSDIVPDIEDVGERCNNEDFYQIHKTACDAGDSQYDDPATGFKVFTEIALKARGKCCGSGCRHCPYNHENVKDKSSRIQQPAFLHVGKSEMFKFVEVLASSNERGVKVLFWSSGKDSFLALRALVKLYEKSKPFIIVLLTTFDSVSRVVAHQDVHIDEVLKQAEHLDISLVGVPVHRGSSESYLTRIKCALKHIKDTTGQPVKSLVFGDLHLEHIKSWRDDELGKLGLELEYPLWKVPYDTLMADLVASEVACVVSASTTDKVSEGTRFSSEFSKEIALQGCDAFGENGEFHTLAQVWSTCREKA
;
A
#
# COMPACT_ATOMS: atom_id res chain seq x y z
N ARG A 1 15.53 23.36 -11.10
CA ARG A 1 16.55 23.12 -10.04
C ARG A 1 15.83 22.54 -8.82
N CYS A 2 15.93 21.24 -8.57
CA CYS A 2 15.43 20.60 -7.34
C CYS A 2 16.61 20.05 -6.56
N GLN A 3 16.75 20.48 -5.30
CA GLN A 3 17.60 19.84 -4.29
C GLN A 3 16.71 19.30 -3.20
N ILE A 4 16.77 18.00 -2.98
CA ILE A 4 16.10 17.32 -1.87
C ILE A 4 17.12 17.27 -0.73
N LYS A 5 16.84 17.94 0.39
CA LYS A 5 17.82 18.06 1.48
C LYS A 5 17.41 17.29 2.73
N TYR A 6 18.26 16.34 3.14
CA TYR A 6 18.39 15.91 4.53
C TYR A 6 19.46 16.81 5.20
N GLY A 7 19.09 17.53 6.26
CA GLY A 7 20.00 18.30 7.12
C GLY A 7 20.59 19.60 6.54
N GLY A 8 19.91 20.75 6.74
CA GLY A 8 20.49 22.11 6.72
C GLY A 8 21.07 22.67 5.40
N CYS A 9 20.24 23.29 4.55
CA CYS A 9 20.45 24.30 3.46
C CYS A 9 19.54 24.04 2.22
N ARG A 10 19.04 25.09 1.55
CA ARG A 10 17.75 25.18 0.81
C ARG A 10 17.86 25.13 -0.74
N ALA A 11 16.92 24.48 -1.48
CA ALA A 11 16.28 24.98 -2.75
C ALA A 11 15.48 23.93 -3.59
N ALA A 12 14.25 24.25 -4.02
CA ALA A 12 13.54 23.68 -5.19
C ALA A 12 12.81 24.79 -6.02
N CYS A 13 12.63 24.60 -7.34
CA CYS A 13 11.93 25.55 -8.24
C CYS A 13 11.08 24.84 -9.32
N LEU A 14 9.83 25.30 -9.50
CA LEU A 14 8.95 25.06 -10.66
C LEU A 14 9.09 26.21 -11.68
N PRO A 15 9.07 25.96 -13.00
CA PRO A 15 8.93 27.03 -13.99
C PRO A 15 7.45 27.44 -14.06
N LYS A 16 7.09 28.59 -13.47
CA LYS A 16 5.91 29.34 -13.92
C LYS A 16 6.40 30.39 -14.91
N HIS A 17 5.78 30.44 -16.08
CA HIS A 17 6.00 31.47 -17.10
C HIS A 17 5.67 32.86 -16.55
N ASP A 18 6.66 33.53 -15.97
CA ASP A 18 6.73 34.99 -15.84
C ASP A 18 8.21 35.37 -15.68
N ILE A 19 8.82 35.90 -16.75
CA ILE A 19 10.27 36.21 -16.83
C ILE A 19 10.62 37.51 -16.07
N SER A 20 9.65 38.15 -15.40
CA SER A 20 9.84 39.48 -14.81
C SER A 20 10.18 39.53 -13.32
N SER A 21 10.24 38.40 -12.59
CA SER A 21 10.63 38.42 -11.17
C SER A 21 11.53 37.25 -10.76
N SER A 22 12.68 37.57 -10.16
CA SER A 22 13.56 36.59 -9.53
C SER A 22 12.93 36.07 -8.23
N VAL A 23 12.14 35.00 -8.33
CA VAL A 23 11.54 34.37 -7.16
C VAL A 23 12.60 33.56 -6.41
N LYS A 24 12.72 33.78 -5.09
CA LYS A 24 13.60 32.97 -4.23
C LYS A 24 13.15 31.51 -4.27
N SER A 25 14.11 30.58 -4.33
CA SER A 25 13.83 29.15 -4.19
C SER A 25 13.09 28.87 -2.88
N LYS A 26 12.12 27.95 -2.93
CA LYS A 26 11.33 27.54 -1.76
C LYS A 26 11.58 26.07 -1.46
N GLN A 27 11.36 25.70 -0.21
CA GLN A 27 11.30 24.29 0.17
C GLN A 27 9.96 23.74 -0.32
N MET A 28 10.00 22.58 -0.98
CA MET A 28 8.80 21.83 -1.37
C MET A 28 8.68 20.61 -0.46
N THR A 29 7.45 20.28 -0.08
CA THR A 29 7.17 18.99 0.57
C THR A 29 7.13 17.89 -0.49
N TRP A 30 7.14 16.63 -0.06
CA TRP A 30 6.92 15.53 -0.97
C TRP A 30 5.52 15.57 -1.61
N ASP A 31 4.51 16.02 -0.88
CA ASP A 31 3.15 16.21 -1.41
C ASP A 31 3.15 17.17 -2.59
N ASN A 32 3.88 18.29 -2.51
CA ASN A 32 4.01 19.21 -3.64
C ASN A 32 4.75 18.60 -4.84
N ILE A 33 5.61 17.60 -4.63
CA ILE A 33 6.32 16.89 -5.70
C ILE A 33 5.39 15.85 -6.33
N TYR A 34 4.59 15.15 -5.52
CA TYR A 34 3.57 14.20 -6.00
C TYR A 34 2.48 14.93 -6.80
N GLU A 35 1.99 16.07 -6.31
CA GLU A 35 1.03 16.92 -7.03
C GLU A 35 1.57 17.44 -8.37
N ALA A 36 2.87 17.73 -8.44
CA ALA A 36 3.50 18.26 -9.65
C ALA A 36 3.87 17.17 -10.67
N ASP A 37 3.92 15.90 -10.24
CA ASP A 37 4.35 14.69 -10.97
C ASP A 37 5.32 14.97 -12.15
N PRO A 38 6.57 15.37 -11.86
CA PRO A 38 7.49 15.82 -12.90
C PRO A 38 7.88 14.70 -13.87
N ASP A 39 7.97 15.02 -15.16
CA ASP A 39 8.39 14.10 -16.23
C ASP A 39 9.86 13.64 -16.12
N CYS A 40 10.70 14.42 -15.42
CA CYS A 40 12.12 14.15 -15.23
C CYS A 40 12.59 14.72 -13.89
N ILE A 41 13.39 13.94 -13.15
CA ILE A 41 13.93 14.35 -11.85
C ILE A 41 15.45 14.33 -11.88
N ILE A 42 16.03 15.44 -11.42
CA ILE A 42 17.48 15.60 -11.27
C ILE A 42 17.80 15.86 -9.80
N VAL A 43 18.57 14.97 -9.20
CA VAL A 43 19.08 15.06 -7.82
C VAL A 43 20.48 15.68 -7.86
N ALA A 44 20.58 16.95 -7.45
CA ALA A 44 21.81 17.74 -7.55
C ALA A 44 22.04 18.59 -6.29
N CYS A 45 22.17 17.96 -5.12
CA CYS A 45 22.26 18.66 -3.83
C CYS A 45 23.55 19.48 -3.71
N CYS A 46 23.43 20.72 -3.22
CA CYS A 46 24.54 21.65 -3.08
C CYS A 46 25.57 21.08 -2.10
N GLY A 47 26.83 21.02 -2.54
CA GLY A 47 27.94 20.52 -1.72
C GLY A 47 28.15 19.01 -1.81
N PHE A 48 27.34 18.28 -2.58
CA PHE A 48 27.50 16.84 -2.81
C PHE A 48 27.99 16.56 -4.23
N ASP A 49 28.91 15.60 -4.34
CA ASP A 49 29.38 15.07 -5.61
C ASP A 49 28.36 14.09 -6.21
N LEU A 50 28.71 13.53 -7.38
CA LEU A 50 27.83 12.61 -8.10
C LEU A 50 27.51 11.36 -7.26
N ASP A 51 28.53 10.73 -6.67
CA ASP A 51 28.36 9.47 -5.93
C ASP A 51 27.44 9.64 -4.73
N ARG A 52 27.60 10.75 -4.00
CA ARG A 52 26.73 11.04 -2.86
C ARG A 52 25.29 11.30 -3.30
N ASN A 53 25.08 12.04 -4.39
CA ASN A 53 23.72 12.28 -4.92
C ASN A 53 23.08 11.01 -5.48
N VAL A 54 23.85 10.09 -6.07
CA VAL A 54 23.36 8.75 -6.47
C VAL A 54 22.91 7.97 -5.24
N GLU A 55 23.71 7.97 -4.16
CA GLU A 55 23.37 7.28 -2.91
C GLU A 55 22.09 7.84 -2.28
N ASP A 56 21.97 9.17 -2.18
CA ASP A 56 20.82 9.84 -1.58
C ASP A 56 19.54 9.62 -2.40
N ALA A 57 19.64 9.61 -3.73
CA ALA A 57 18.52 9.27 -4.59
C ALA A 57 18.12 7.79 -4.50
N LYS A 58 19.09 6.87 -4.38
CA LYS A 58 18.83 5.45 -4.10
C LYS A 58 18.13 5.26 -2.76
N LYS A 59 18.50 6.01 -1.72
CA LYS A 59 17.79 6.02 -0.43
C LYS A 59 16.38 6.58 -0.56
N ALA A 60 16.15 7.52 -1.47
CA ALA A 60 14.83 8.05 -1.77
C ALA A 60 14.02 7.18 -2.76
N LYS A 61 14.48 5.97 -3.13
CA LYS A 61 13.82 5.07 -4.11
C LYS A 61 12.32 4.95 -3.87
N GLU A 62 11.90 4.69 -2.62
CA GLU A 62 10.49 4.50 -2.26
C GLU A 62 9.62 5.75 -2.49
N ARG A 63 10.20 6.93 -2.30
CA ARG A 63 9.48 8.19 -2.54
C ARG A 63 9.47 8.52 -4.02
N LEU A 64 10.59 8.28 -4.70
CA LEU A 64 10.72 8.51 -6.14
C LEU A 64 9.85 7.52 -6.95
N SER A 65 9.66 6.28 -6.49
CA SER A 65 8.90 5.24 -7.20
C SER A 65 7.44 5.56 -7.43
N LYS A 66 6.89 6.51 -6.69
CA LYS A 66 5.52 7.01 -6.86
C LYS A 66 5.36 7.91 -8.08
N LEU A 67 6.47 8.50 -8.55
CA LEU A 67 6.48 9.51 -9.61
C LEU A 67 6.64 8.88 -10.99
N ARG A 68 6.02 9.49 -12.00
CA ARG A 68 6.13 9.05 -13.40
C ARG A 68 7.57 8.95 -13.87
N ALA A 69 8.40 9.94 -13.52
CA ALA A 69 9.82 9.94 -13.86
C ALA A 69 10.57 8.69 -13.37
N PHE A 70 10.15 8.03 -12.28
CA PHE A 70 10.78 6.80 -11.84
C PHE A 70 10.36 5.59 -12.69
N ARG A 71 9.06 5.48 -12.99
CA ARG A 71 8.52 4.40 -13.85
C ARG A 71 9.13 4.44 -15.25
N GLU A 72 9.36 5.63 -15.77
CA GLU A 72 9.98 5.83 -17.09
C GLU A 72 11.52 5.78 -17.05
N GLY A 73 12.15 5.56 -15.89
CA GLY A 73 13.61 5.51 -15.74
C GLY A 73 14.32 6.85 -15.92
N ARG A 74 13.60 7.97 -15.75
CA ARG A 74 14.03 9.37 -15.96
C ARG A 74 14.44 10.05 -14.66
N ILE A 75 15.20 9.32 -13.83
CA ILE A 75 15.81 9.83 -12.60
C ILE A 75 17.32 9.94 -12.81
N TYR A 76 17.86 11.12 -12.56
CA TYR A 76 19.27 11.43 -12.75
C TYR A 76 19.88 11.99 -11.46
N ALA A 77 21.14 11.67 -11.22
CA ALA A 77 21.97 12.33 -10.21
C ALA A 77 23.04 13.18 -10.90
N CYS A 78 23.40 14.30 -10.28
CA CYS A 78 24.48 15.16 -10.77
C CYS A 78 25.39 15.59 -9.62
N ASP A 79 26.63 15.97 -9.95
CA ASP A 79 27.51 16.67 -9.02
C ASP A 79 26.99 18.11 -8.81
N GLY A 80 26.28 18.28 -7.69
CA GLY A 80 25.66 19.54 -7.31
C GLY A 80 26.68 20.61 -6.93
N ASN A 81 27.85 20.20 -6.43
CA ASN A 81 28.93 21.12 -6.03
C ASN A 81 29.62 21.75 -7.26
N ARG A 82 29.90 20.96 -8.30
CA ARG A 82 30.65 21.39 -9.49
C ARG A 82 29.78 22.11 -10.52
N TYR A 83 28.56 21.64 -10.78
CA TYR A 83 27.75 22.13 -11.90
C TYR A 83 26.60 23.04 -11.49
N PHE A 84 26.21 23.09 -10.21
CA PHE A 84 25.00 23.80 -9.77
C PHE A 84 25.20 24.83 -8.66
N ALA A 85 26.24 24.70 -7.83
CA ALA A 85 26.43 25.53 -6.64
C ALA A 85 27.36 26.75 -6.83
N ARG A 86 28.37 26.67 -7.70
CA ARG A 86 29.42 27.70 -7.82
C ARG A 86 29.25 28.53 -9.11
N PRO A 87 29.31 29.87 -9.04
CA PRO A 87 29.36 30.70 -10.23
C PRO A 87 30.73 30.53 -10.89
N GLY A 88 30.78 29.94 -12.07
CA GLY A 88 32.01 29.65 -12.81
C GLY A 88 31.74 28.97 -14.15
N PRO A 89 32.79 28.64 -14.93
CA PRO A 89 32.66 28.07 -16.29
C PRO A 89 31.83 26.78 -16.34
N SER A 90 31.84 26.01 -15.26
CA SER A 90 31.08 24.76 -15.12
C SER A 90 29.56 24.94 -15.06
N LEU A 91 29.05 26.17 -14.89
CA LEU A 91 27.61 26.44 -14.90
C LEU A 91 26.97 26.19 -16.26
N ALA A 92 27.71 26.46 -17.36
CA ALA A 92 27.27 26.13 -18.71
C ALA A 92 27.07 24.61 -18.87
N GLY A 93 28.01 23.82 -18.32
CA GLY A 93 27.87 22.36 -18.26
C GLY A 93 26.68 21.91 -17.41
N GLY A 94 26.36 22.61 -16.31
CA GLY A 94 25.15 22.33 -15.53
C GLY A 94 23.85 22.55 -16.30
N VAL A 95 23.79 23.58 -17.15
CA VAL A 95 22.63 23.80 -18.04
C VAL A 95 22.53 22.70 -19.10
N ALA A 96 23.67 22.32 -19.69
CA ALA A 96 23.74 21.26 -20.68
C ALA A 96 23.32 19.90 -20.11
N ILE A 97 23.73 19.55 -18.89
CA ILE A 97 23.29 18.34 -18.17
C ILE A 97 21.77 18.34 -17.98
N VAL A 98 21.16 19.47 -17.56
CA VAL A 98 19.71 19.55 -17.38
C VAL A 98 18.96 19.31 -18.69
N ALA A 99 19.41 19.94 -19.78
CA ALA A 99 18.83 19.72 -21.09
C ALA A 99 19.00 18.26 -21.54
N ARG A 100 20.20 17.69 -21.32
CA ARG A 100 20.52 16.31 -21.67
C ARG A 100 19.63 15.30 -20.95
N CYS A 101 19.38 15.50 -19.64
CA CYS A 101 18.47 14.67 -18.83
C CYS A 101 17.00 14.85 -19.22
N ALA A 102 16.58 16.06 -19.61
CA ALA A 102 15.20 16.32 -20.03
C ALA A 102 14.85 15.58 -21.33
N PHE A 103 15.80 15.50 -22.27
CA PHE A 103 15.58 14.92 -23.60
C PHE A 103 16.13 13.50 -23.80
N ASP A 104 16.81 12.91 -22.80
CA ASP A 104 17.52 11.62 -22.88
C ASP A 104 16.70 10.47 -23.49
N THR A 105 15.41 10.41 -23.18
CA THR A 105 14.46 9.38 -23.69
C THR A 105 13.44 9.94 -24.68
N ILE A 106 13.49 11.24 -25.00
CA ILE A 106 12.49 11.94 -25.82
C ILE A 106 12.98 12.15 -27.26
N SER A 107 14.25 12.54 -27.45
CA SER A 107 14.78 12.84 -28.79
C SER A 107 16.29 12.65 -28.86
N SER A 108 16.70 11.65 -29.65
CA SER A 108 18.12 11.38 -29.93
C SER A 108 18.80 12.55 -30.65
N ASP A 109 18.08 13.23 -31.53
CA ASP A 109 18.62 14.35 -32.32
C ASP A 109 18.98 15.54 -31.44
N ILE A 110 18.11 15.87 -30.48
CA ILE A 110 18.37 16.93 -29.49
C ILE A 110 19.54 16.53 -28.59
N THR A 111 19.59 15.28 -28.15
CA THR A 111 20.68 14.82 -27.28
C THR A 111 22.03 14.81 -27.99
N ASN A 112 22.06 14.44 -29.28
CA ASN A 112 23.27 14.48 -30.09
C ASN A 112 23.75 15.92 -30.29
N ALA A 113 22.83 16.84 -30.61
CA ALA A 113 23.14 18.25 -30.73
C ALA A 113 23.67 18.86 -29.42
N ILE A 114 23.16 18.42 -28.26
CA ILE A 114 23.67 18.84 -26.94
C ILE A 114 25.07 18.27 -26.65
N ASP A 115 25.31 17.01 -27.05
CA ASP A 115 26.60 16.35 -26.84
C ASP A 115 27.69 16.95 -27.76
N GLU A 116 27.34 17.42 -28.96
CA GLU A 116 28.21 18.15 -29.91
C GLU A 116 28.69 19.51 -29.41
N LEU A 117 28.03 20.12 -28.42
CA LEU A 117 28.44 21.41 -27.86
C LEU A 117 29.72 21.31 -27.01
N GLU A 118 30.23 20.11 -26.74
CA GLU A 118 31.44 19.82 -25.93
C GLU A 118 31.46 20.43 -24.51
N ILE A 119 30.33 20.99 -24.07
CA ILE A 119 30.13 21.55 -22.72
C ILE A 119 29.45 20.55 -21.77
N THR A 120 28.85 19.49 -22.32
CA THR A 120 28.23 18.40 -21.56
C THR A 120 29.31 17.40 -21.17
N PRO A 121 29.56 17.16 -19.86
CA PRO A 121 30.51 16.13 -19.48
C PRO A 121 29.96 14.74 -19.81
N ALA A 122 30.86 13.79 -20.07
CA ALA A 122 30.48 12.42 -20.42
C ALA A 122 29.58 11.76 -19.35
N LYS A 123 28.64 10.92 -19.78
CA LYS A 123 27.77 10.15 -18.87
C LYS A 123 28.60 9.32 -17.89
N GLY A 124 28.28 9.41 -16.61
CA GLY A 124 29.08 8.84 -15.51
C GLY A 124 30.13 9.79 -14.93
N ILE A 125 30.39 10.93 -15.59
CA ILE A 125 31.31 11.97 -15.12
C ILE A 125 30.49 13.22 -14.82
N GLY A 126 30.20 13.46 -13.54
CA GLY A 126 29.44 14.64 -13.11
C GLY A 126 27.92 14.53 -13.25
N TRP A 127 27.41 13.58 -14.02
CA TRP A 127 26.00 13.19 -14.02
C TRP A 127 25.82 11.73 -14.45
N ALA A 128 24.77 11.08 -13.97
CA ALA A 128 24.42 9.71 -14.37
C ALA A 128 22.92 9.44 -14.18
N PRO A 129 22.29 8.61 -15.04
CA PRO A 129 21.00 8.03 -14.74
C PRO A 129 21.13 7.10 -13.54
N ILE A 130 20.10 7.07 -12.71
CA ILE A 130 20.12 6.27 -11.50
C ILE A 130 19.55 4.91 -11.83
N GLN A 131 20.44 3.93 -11.90
CA GLN A 131 20.04 2.53 -11.99
C GLN A 131 19.70 2.01 -10.60
N PHE A 132 18.43 1.74 -10.38
CA PHE A 132 17.97 0.99 -9.22
C PHE A 132 18.12 -0.51 -9.58
N ILE A 133 19.13 -1.19 -9.02
CA ILE A 133 19.39 -2.62 -9.28
C ILE A 133 18.15 -3.42 -8.84
N GLY A 134 17.64 -4.25 -9.76
CA GLY A 134 16.31 -4.88 -9.69
C GLY A 134 15.66 -5.10 -11.07
N ASN A 135 16.25 -4.56 -12.15
CA ASN A 135 15.80 -4.82 -13.52
C ASN A 135 16.19 -6.24 -13.99
N SER A 136 15.42 -7.24 -13.57
CA SER A 136 15.01 -8.26 -14.52
C SER A 136 13.90 -7.63 -15.37
N THR A 137 13.97 -7.82 -16.68
CA THR A 137 12.80 -7.68 -17.56
C THR A 137 11.67 -8.53 -16.98
N ILE A 138 10.72 -7.88 -16.30
CA ILE A 138 9.42 -8.46 -15.98
C ILE A 138 8.66 -8.44 -17.31
N PRO A 139 8.29 -9.60 -17.90
CA PRO A 139 7.35 -9.61 -19.00
C PRO A 139 6.09 -8.85 -18.60
N SER A 140 5.44 -8.18 -19.55
CA SER A 140 4.21 -7.40 -19.38
C SER A 140 2.96 -8.22 -19.01
N ASP A 141 3.12 -9.29 -18.24
CA ASP A 141 2.06 -10.14 -17.76
C ASP A 141 1.85 -9.85 -16.26
N ILE A 142 0.96 -8.89 -15.97
CA ILE A 142 -0.13 -8.98 -14.97
C ILE A 142 -0.02 -10.25 -14.07
N VAL A 143 0.13 -10.28 -12.73
CA VAL A 143 -0.16 -9.40 -11.57
C VAL A 143 0.89 -9.72 -10.45
N PRO A 144 0.86 -9.10 -9.25
CA PRO A 144 0.21 -9.84 -8.15
C PRO A 144 -0.64 -8.96 -7.22
N ASP A 145 -1.89 -9.35 -7.02
CA ASP A 145 -2.71 -8.90 -5.90
C ASP A 145 -2.46 -9.86 -4.73
N ILE A 146 -1.48 -9.58 -3.83
CA ILE A 146 -1.14 -10.57 -2.79
C ILE A 146 -0.31 -10.18 -1.55
N GLU A 147 -0.17 -8.90 -1.19
CA GLU A 147 0.41 -8.52 0.11
C GLU A 147 1.95 -8.72 0.17
N ASP A 148 2.64 -7.91 -0.64
CA ASP A 148 4.09 -7.79 -0.86
C ASP A 148 5.00 -8.58 0.10
N VAL A 149 5.35 -9.78 -0.37
CA VAL A 149 6.37 -10.67 0.16
C VAL A 149 7.68 -9.89 0.32
N GLY A 150 8.13 -9.78 1.57
CA GLY A 150 9.19 -8.87 1.99
C GLY A 150 10.49 -8.95 1.19
N GLU A 151 10.84 -7.84 0.55
CA GLU A 151 12.22 -7.57 0.16
C GLU A 151 13.03 -7.22 1.43
N ARG A 152 14.06 -8.03 1.72
CA ARG A 152 15.04 -7.74 2.77
C ARG A 152 15.76 -6.44 2.43
N CYS A 153 15.48 -5.37 3.17
CA CYS A 153 16.35 -4.19 3.20
C CYS A 153 17.32 -4.28 4.39
N ASN A 154 18.59 -4.03 4.09
CA ASN A 154 19.72 -4.24 4.98
C ASN A 154 19.97 -3.08 5.97
N ASN A 155 18.95 -2.35 6.44
CA ASN A 155 19.12 -1.40 7.56
C ASN A 155 17.80 -1.18 8.31
N GLU A 156 17.86 -1.36 9.64
CA GLU A 156 16.87 -0.93 10.65
C GLU A 156 15.58 -1.74 10.84
N ASP A 157 15.69 -3.05 11.02
CA ASP A 157 14.55 -3.88 11.41
C ASP A 157 14.20 -3.76 12.91
N PHE A 158 13.23 -2.89 13.22
CA PHE A 158 12.68 -2.72 14.57
C PHE A 158 12.10 -3.99 15.17
N TYR A 159 11.67 -4.97 14.35
CA TYR A 159 11.19 -6.26 14.85
C TYR A 159 12.32 -7.11 15.40
N GLN A 160 13.46 -7.22 14.69
CA GLN A 160 14.61 -7.94 15.19
C GLN A 160 15.24 -7.26 16.42
N ILE A 161 15.32 -5.93 16.46
CA ILE A 161 15.80 -5.19 17.64
C ILE A 161 14.89 -5.46 18.84
N HIS A 162 13.58 -5.40 18.63
CA HIS A 162 12.60 -5.74 19.65
C HIS A 162 12.76 -7.18 20.15
N LYS A 163 12.89 -8.15 19.23
CA LYS A 163 13.06 -9.55 19.56
C LYS A 163 14.31 -9.77 20.40
N THR A 164 15.44 -9.19 19.99
CA THR A 164 16.69 -9.25 20.75
C THR A 164 16.55 -8.63 22.15
N ALA A 165 15.87 -7.49 22.28
CA ALA A 165 15.60 -6.88 23.57
C ALA A 165 14.70 -7.78 24.46
N CYS A 166 13.66 -8.39 23.89
CA CYS A 166 12.82 -9.36 24.59
C CYS A 166 13.63 -10.60 25.04
N ASP A 167 14.46 -11.16 24.17
CA ASP A 167 15.29 -12.33 24.48
C ASP A 167 16.32 -12.03 25.60
N ALA A 168 16.78 -10.77 25.70
CA ALA A 168 17.63 -10.28 26.78
C ALA A 168 16.87 -9.93 28.08
N GLY A 169 15.53 -9.92 28.05
CA GLY A 169 14.69 -9.50 29.18
C GLY A 169 14.61 -7.99 29.37
N ASP A 170 15.03 -7.20 28.38
CA ASP A 170 15.01 -5.75 28.44
C ASP A 170 13.58 -5.20 28.39
N SER A 171 13.34 -4.14 29.16
CA SER A 171 12.02 -3.52 29.22
C SER A 171 11.76 -2.52 28.08
N GLN A 172 12.81 -2.06 27.41
CA GLN A 172 12.77 -1.04 26.37
C GLN A 172 13.95 -1.23 25.39
N TYR A 173 13.82 -0.72 24.17
CA TYR A 173 14.92 -0.55 23.23
C TYR A 173 14.86 0.85 22.60
N ASP A 174 15.97 1.31 22.03
CA ASP A 174 16.03 2.58 21.29
C ASP A 174 15.58 2.36 19.85
N ASP A 175 14.56 3.12 19.41
CA ASP A 175 14.15 3.13 18.00
C ASP A 175 15.25 3.81 17.16
N PRO A 176 15.92 3.10 16.24
CA PRO A 176 17.04 3.66 15.49
C PRO A 176 16.63 4.86 14.61
N ALA A 177 15.38 4.89 14.15
CA ALA A 177 14.89 5.94 13.26
C ALA A 177 14.52 7.24 14.01
N THR A 178 14.02 7.12 15.24
CA THR A 178 13.47 8.27 16.00
C THR A 178 14.25 8.63 17.24
N GLY A 179 15.10 7.73 17.74
CA GLY A 179 15.80 7.86 19.02
C GLY A 179 14.89 7.72 20.24
N PHE A 180 13.59 7.40 20.07
CA PHE A 180 12.67 7.22 21.18
C PHE A 180 12.84 5.85 21.84
N LYS A 181 12.63 5.81 23.16
CA LYS A 181 12.51 4.55 23.90
C LYS A 181 11.19 3.86 23.58
N VAL A 182 11.26 2.65 23.05
CA VAL A 182 10.09 1.81 22.75
C VAL A 182 10.01 0.69 23.77
N PHE A 183 8.86 0.57 24.44
CA PHE A 183 8.61 -0.53 25.37
C PHE A 183 8.54 -1.89 24.64
N THR A 184 9.19 -2.90 25.21
CA THR A 184 9.12 -4.28 24.73
C THR A 184 7.79 -4.93 25.09
N GLU A 185 7.47 -6.04 24.43
CA GLU A 185 6.23 -6.77 24.67
C GLU A 185 6.22 -7.34 26.09
N ILE A 186 7.39 -7.80 26.58
CA ILE A 186 7.58 -8.27 27.95
C ILE A 186 7.25 -7.18 28.97
N ALA A 187 7.77 -5.95 28.78
CA ALA A 187 7.46 -4.84 29.67
C ALA A 187 5.98 -4.47 29.64
N LEU A 188 5.35 -4.54 28.46
CA LEU A 188 3.93 -4.26 28.32
C LEU A 188 3.08 -5.36 28.97
N LYS A 189 3.46 -6.65 28.82
CA LYS A 189 2.83 -7.80 29.49
C LYS A 189 2.90 -7.68 31.01
N ALA A 190 4.03 -7.21 31.56
CA ALA A 190 4.19 -7.01 33.00
C ALA A 190 3.23 -5.94 33.58
N ARG A 191 2.69 -5.03 32.75
CA ARG A 191 1.71 -4.02 33.19
C ARG A 191 0.30 -4.60 33.35
N GLY A 192 0.00 -5.75 32.77
CA GLY A 192 -1.28 -6.44 32.92
C GLY A 192 -2.46 -5.84 32.14
N LYS A 193 -2.30 -4.70 31.43
CA LYS A 193 -3.38 -4.08 30.65
C LYS A 193 -2.90 -3.17 29.53
N CYS A 194 -3.75 -2.94 28.52
CA CYS A 194 -3.52 -1.91 27.51
C CYS A 194 -3.69 -0.51 28.12
N CYS A 195 -2.76 0.40 27.88
CA CYS A 195 -2.84 1.79 28.37
C CYS A 195 -3.60 2.75 27.44
N GLY A 196 -3.94 2.31 26.22
CA GLY A 196 -4.63 3.13 25.21
C GLY A 196 -3.73 4.04 24.36
N SER A 197 -2.41 3.98 24.52
CA SER A 197 -1.46 4.88 23.84
C SER A 197 -0.98 4.42 22.46
N GLY A 198 -1.48 3.30 21.90
CA GLY A 198 -1.05 2.85 20.57
C GLY A 198 0.38 2.26 20.53
N CYS A 199 0.83 1.58 21.59
CA CYS A 199 2.21 1.05 21.67
C CYS A 199 2.56 0.12 20.51
N ARG A 200 3.79 0.22 19.97
CA ARG A 200 4.25 -0.56 18.80
C ARG A 200 4.11 -2.08 18.99
N HIS A 201 4.34 -2.57 20.21
CA HIS A 201 4.33 -4.00 20.55
C HIS A 201 3.28 -4.35 21.60
N CYS A 202 2.10 -3.73 21.52
CA CYS A 202 1.02 -3.98 22.49
C CYS A 202 0.57 -5.46 22.42
N PRO A 203 0.68 -6.23 23.52
CA PRO A 203 0.26 -7.64 23.57
C PRO A 203 -1.26 -7.81 23.79
N TYR A 204 -1.98 -6.70 23.95
CA TYR A 204 -3.40 -6.66 24.33
C TYR A 204 -4.28 -6.12 23.20
N ASN A 205 -3.86 -6.32 21.95
CA ASN A 205 -4.67 -6.05 20.74
C ASN A 205 -5.19 -4.61 20.68
N HIS A 206 -4.43 -3.69 21.28
CA HIS A 206 -4.80 -2.30 21.43
C HIS A 206 -6.24 -2.09 21.97
N GLU A 207 -6.74 -2.96 22.84
CA GLU A 207 -8.13 -2.98 23.32
C GLU A 207 -8.62 -1.61 23.84
N ASN A 208 -7.75 -0.87 24.55
CA ASN A 208 -8.07 0.42 25.16
C ASN A 208 -7.69 1.63 24.28
N VAL A 209 -7.20 1.41 23.06
CA VAL A 209 -6.97 2.48 22.09
C VAL A 209 -8.33 2.91 21.53
N LYS A 210 -8.64 4.20 21.63
CA LYS A 210 -9.92 4.75 21.14
C LYS A 210 -9.97 4.81 19.61
N ASP A 211 -8.99 5.51 19.04
CA ASP A 211 -8.88 5.73 17.60
C ASP A 211 -7.95 4.68 17.00
N LYS A 212 -8.48 3.47 16.79
CA LYS A 212 -7.67 2.31 16.42
C LYS A 212 -7.17 2.40 14.98
N SER A 213 -8.03 2.79 14.03
CA SER A 213 -7.67 2.83 12.60
C SER A 213 -6.42 3.68 12.36
N SER A 214 -6.28 4.81 13.07
CA SER A 214 -5.13 5.70 12.93
C SER A 214 -3.91 5.34 13.79
N ARG A 215 -4.04 4.44 14.78
CA ARG A 215 -2.99 4.23 15.83
C ARG A 215 -2.51 2.81 16.02
N ILE A 216 -3.26 1.78 15.62
CA ILE A 216 -2.81 0.40 15.88
C ILE A 216 -1.51 0.10 15.12
N GLN A 217 -0.64 -0.66 15.75
CA GLN A 217 0.64 -1.11 15.18
C GLN A 217 0.73 -2.65 15.15
N GLN A 218 -0.25 -3.30 15.77
CA GLN A 218 -0.45 -4.74 15.85
C GLN A 218 -1.88 -5.06 15.39
N PRO A 219 -2.15 -6.29 14.95
CA PRO A 219 -3.50 -6.71 14.58
C PRO A 219 -4.51 -6.46 15.71
N ALA A 220 -5.64 -5.85 15.38
CA ALA A 220 -6.68 -5.53 16.35
C ALA A 220 -8.05 -5.41 15.70
N PHE A 221 -9.11 -5.70 16.47
CA PHE A 221 -10.47 -5.36 16.06
C PHE A 221 -10.62 -3.84 15.99
N LEU A 222 -10.87 -3.33 14.78
CA LEU A 222 -11.25 -1.95 14.50
C LEU A 222 -12.75 -1.74 14.74
N HIS A 223 -13.56 -2.76 14.42
CA HIS A 223 -14.99 -2.79 14.66
C HIS A 223 -15.40 -4.17 15.19
N VAL A 224 -16.36 -4.19 16.12
CA VAL A 224 -17.00 -5.41 16.61
C VAL A 224 -18.50 -5.28 16.34
N GLY A 225 -19.03 -6.15 15.48
CA GLY A 225 -20.44 -6.15 15.11
C GLY A 225 -21.35 -6.47 16.30
N LYS A 226 -22.57 -5.92 16.26
CA LYS A 226 -23.57 -5.96 17.34
C LYS A 226 -24.76 -6.87 17.04
N SER A 227 -25.03 -7.20 15.77
CA SER A 227 -26.16 -8.07 15.37
C SER A 227 -26.00 -9.52 15.83
N GLU A 228 -27.11 -10.19 16.18
CA GLU A 228 -27.19 -11.62 16.55
C GLU A 228 -26.55 -12.57 15.51
N MET A 229 -26.51 -12.19 14.23
CA MET A 229 -25.81 -12.92 13.17
C MET A 229 -24.27 -12.91 13.36
N PHE A 230 -23.77 -11.93 14.10
CA PHE A 230 -22.36 -11.60 14.32
C PHE A 230 -21.97 -11.40 15.81
N LYS A 231 -22.91 -11.60 16.75
CA LYS A 231 -22.64 -11.52 18.19
C LYS A 231 -21.79 -12.70 18.64
N PHE A 232 -20.78 -12.39 19.43
CA PHE A 232 -19.89 -13.38 20.02
C PHE A 232 -20.42 -14.01 21.31
N VAL A 233 -21.51 -13.51 21.90
CA VAL A 233 -21.93 -13.92 23.25
C VAL A 233 -23.46 -13.96 23.38
N GLU A 234 -23.94 -15.07 23.96
CA GLU A 234 -25.32 -15.58 24.15
C GLU A 234 -25.83 -16.41 22.96
N VAL A 235 -25.84 -17.75 23.02
CA VAL A 235 -26.55 -18.58 23.99
C VAL A 235 -25.70 -19.80 24.40
N LEU A 236 -25.39 -19.88 25.70
CA LEU A 236 -25.06 -21.14 26.38
C LEU A 236 -26.19 -22.16 26.14
N ALA A 237 -25.81 -23.42 25.85
CA ALA A 237 -26.66 -24.62 25.88
C ALA A 237 -27.16 -25.23 24.55
N SER A 238 -26.42 -25.11 23.44
CA SER A 238 -26.50 -26.14 22.39
C SER A 238 -25.14 -26.32 21.69
N SER A 239 -24.34 -27.26 22.20
CA SER A 239 -23.42 -28.22 21.55
C SER A 239 -22.96 -28.10 20.08
N ASN A 240 -23.04 -26.97 19.38
CA ASN A 240 -22.54 -26.80 18.02
C ASN A 240 -21.49 -25.68 17.98
N GLU A 241 -20.20 -26.05 17.84
CA GLU A 241 -19.13 -25.13 17.46
C GLU A 241 -19.50 -24.40 16.15
N ARG A 242 -19.69 -23.08 16.24
CA ARG A 242 -19.88 -22.21 15.07
C ARG A 242 -18.50 -21.71 14.65
N GLY A 243 -17.85 -22.41 13.74
CA GLY A 243 -16.54 -21.94 13.26
C GLY A 243 -16.60 -20.60 12.54
N VAL A 244 -15.48 -19.90 12.54
CA VAL A 244 -15.31 -18.58 11.94
C VAL A 244 -14.77 -18.72 10.53
N LYS A 245 -15.39 -18.03 9.57
CA LYS A 245 -14.84 -17.77 8.24
C LYS A 245 -14.27 -16.36 8.20
N VAL A 246 -13.00 -16.23 7.87
CA VAL A 246 -12.32 -14.94 7.81
C VAL A 246 -12.27 -14.49 6.36
N LEU A 247 -13.04 -13.46 6.02
CA LEU A 247 -13.07 -12.90 4.68
C LEU A 247 -11.98 -11.84 4.54
N PHE A 248 -11.05 -12.05 3.61
CA PHE A 248 -10.09 -11.03 3.22
C PHE A 248 -10.82 -9.90 2.50
N TRP A 249 -10.78 -8.72 3.12
CA TRP A 249 -11.62 -7.59 2.77
C TRP A 249 -10.78 -6.44 2.23
N SER A 250 -10.81 -6.29 0.91
CA SER A 250 -10.07 -5.25 0.18
C SER A 250 -10.88 -3.95 0.01
N SER A 251 -12.12 -3.90 0.50
CA SER A 251 -13.10 -2.81 0.31
C SER A 251 -13.70 -2.68 -1.10
N GLY A 252 -13.19 -3.43 -2.08
CA GLY A 252 -13.67 -3.40 -3.46
C GLY A 252 -14.81 -4.35 -3.76
N LYS A 253 -15.31 -4.24 -4.99
CA LYS A 253 -16.47 -4.98 -5.52
C LYS A 253 -16.35 -6.50 -5.34
N ASP A 254 -15.16 -7.07 -5.51
CA ASP A 254 -14.98 -8.53 -5.51
C ASP A 254 -15.05 -9.09 -4.08
N SER A 255 -14.41 -8.41 -3.12
CA SER A 255 -14.56 -8.74 -1.69
C SER A 255 -15.99 -8.56 -1.20
N PHE A 256 -16.71 -7.54 -1.70
CA PHE A 256 -18.12 -7.34 -1.40
C PHE A 256 -19.02 -8.44 -1.99
N LEU A 257 -18.80 -8.84 -3.24
CA LEU A 257 -19.52 -9.97 -3.85
C LEU A 257 -19.22 -11.30 -3.12
N ALA A 258 -17.99 -11.49 -2.64
CA ALA A 258 -17.62 -12.66 -1.85
C ALA A 258 -18.37 -12.68 -0.50
N LEU A 259 -18.52 -11.54 0.16
CA LEU A 259 -19.36 -11.41 1.35
C LEU A 259 -20.82 -11.79 1.04
N ARG A 260 -21.40 -11.28 -0.06
CA ARG A 260 -22.76 -11.62 -0.46
C ARG A 260 -22.93 -13.12 -0.71
N ALA A 261 -21.96 -13.77 -1.35
CA ALA A 261 -21.95 -15.21 -1.54
C ALA A 261 -21.92 -15.97 -0.20
N LEU A 262 -21.12 -15.51 0.77
CA LEU A 262 -21.09 -16.08 2.13
C LEU A 262 -22.42 -15.90 2.86
N VAL A 263 -23.07 -14.73 2.77
CA VAL A 263 -24.37 -14.49 3.39
C VAL A 263 -25.44 -15.43 2.81
N LYS A 264 -25.49 -15.60 1.49
CA LYS A 264 -26.39 -16.56 0.82
C LYS A 264 -26.14 -18.01 1.24
N LEU A 265 -24.88 -18.37 1.53
CA LEU A 265 -24.53 -19.69 2.06
C LEU A 265 -24.98 -19.84 3.52
N TYR A 266 -24.78 -18.80 4.34
CA TYR A 266 -25.20 -18.76 5.74
C TYR A 266 -26.70 -19.07 5.89
N GLU A 267 -27.54 -18.49 5.02
CA GLU A 267 -28.99 -18.75 4.98
C GLU A 267 -29.35 -20.22 4.73
N LYS A 268 -28.48 -20.98 4.04
CA LYS A 268 -28.77 -22.36 3.60
C LYS A 268 -28.22 -23.44 4.54
N SER A 269 -27.06 -23.25 5.17
CA SER A 269 -26.28 -24.38 5.74
C SER A 269 -26.04 -24.37 7.27
N LYS A 270 -26.74 -23.53 8.06
CA LYS A 270 -26.51 -23.28 9.51
C LYS A 270 -25.20 -22.52 9.81
N PRO A 271 -25.11 -21.77 10.94
CA PRO A 271 -24.34 -20.53 10.97
C PRO A 271 -22.85 -20.73 11.27
N PHE A 272 -22.00 -20.23 10.38
CA PHE A 272 -20.62 -19.84 10.69
C PHE A 272 -20.59 -18.35 11.01
N ILE A 273 -19.56 -17.88 11.71
CA ILE A 273 -19.37 -16.44 11.95
C ILE A 273 -18.51 -15.87 10.83
N ILE A 274 -18.87 -14.70 10.30
CA ILE A 274 -18.04 -13.97 9.34
C ILE A 274 -17.26 -12.88 10.09
N VAL A 275 -15.96 -12.83 9.86
CA VAL A 275 -15.09 -11.73 10.31
C VAL A 275 -14.34 -11.19 9.11
N LEU A 276 -14.36 -9.87 8.93
CA LEU A 276 -13.56 -9.20 7.91
C LEU A 276 -12.13 -9.03 8.42
N LEU A 277 -11.16 -9.29 7.55
CA LEU A 277 -9.75 -9.01 7.82
C LEU A 277 -9.21 -8.15 6.69
N THR A 278 -8.61 -7.01 7.04
CA THR A 278 -7.97 -6.11 6.05
C THR A 278 -6.55 -5.80 6.47
N THR A 279 -5.64 -5.79 5.49
CA THR A 279 -4.26 -5.36 5.66
C THR A 279 -4.07 -3.97 5.08
N PHE A 280 -3.27 -3.16 5.76
CA PHE A 280 -3.06 -1.77 5.37
C PHE A 280 -1.68 -1.29 5.79
N ASP A 281 -1.14 -0.31 5.09
CA ASP A 281 0.15 0.25 5.43
C ASP A 281 0.11 0.93 6.80
N SER A 282 1.03 0.55 7.68
CA SER A 282 1.09 1.04 9.06
C SER A 282 1.36 2.55 9.18
N VAL A 283 1.90 3.19 8.13
CA VAL A 283 2.24 4.61 8.12
C VAL A 283 1.19 5.40 7.36
N SER A 284 0.92 5.08 6.09
CA SER A 284 -0.05 5.82 5.28
C SER A 284 -1.49 5.50 5.63
N ARG A 285 -1.75 4.39 6.32
CA ARG A 285 -3.09 3.90 6.68
C ARG A 285 -3.97 3.55 5.48
N VAL A 286 -3.34 3.28 4.33
CA VAL A 286 -4.01 2.93 3.07
C VAL A 286 -3.92 1.43 2.83
N VAL A 287 -5.01 0.84 2.35
CA VAL A 287 -5.04 -0.53 1.80
C VAL A 287 -4.30 -0.51 0.47
N ALA A 288 -3.22 -1.29 0.37
CA ALA A 288 -2.36 -1.30 -0.80
C ALA A 288 -3.14 -1.63 -2.09
N HIS A 289 -2.71 -1.04 -3.21
CA HIS A 289 -3.29 -1.16 -4.57
C HIS A 289 -4.71 -0.60 -4.74
N GLN A 290 -5.60 -0.77 -3.76
CA GLN A 290 -6.95 -0.22 -3.78
C GLN A 290 -6.97 1.31 -3.68
N ASP A 291 -5.92 1.89 -3.08
CA ASP A 291 -5.80 3.31 -2.72
C ASP A 291 -6.95 3.81 -1.83
N VAL A 292 -7.44 2.93 -0.97
CA VAL A 292 -8.53 3.19 -0.04
C VAL A 292 -7.96 3.37 1.37
N HIS A 293 -8.29 4.49 2.01
CA HIS A 293 -7.92 4.72 3.41
C HIS A 293 -8.68 3.77 4.35
N ILE A 294 -8.03 3.30 5.42
CA ILE A 294 -8.60 2.36 6.40
C ILE A 294 -9.93 2.82 7.01
N ASP A 295 -10.16 4.13 7.07
CA ASP A 295 -11.40 4.70 7.61
C ASP A 295 -12.62 4.42 6.71
N GLU A 296 -12.44 4.34 5.38
CA GLU A 296 -13.53 3.92 4.49
C GLU A 296 -13.84 2.43 4.69
N VAL A 297 -12.83 1.60 4.95
CA VAL A 297 -13.02 0.18 5.28
C VAL A 297 -13.75 0.01 6.61
N LEU A 298 -13.38 0.81 7.62
CA LEU A 298 -14.06 0.85 8.91
C LEU A 298 -15.52 1.25 8.75
N LYS A 299 -15.79 2.27 7.93
CA LYS A 299 -17.15 2.72 7.61
C LYS A 299 -17.98 1.63 6.91
N GLN A 300 -17.38 0.80 6.05
CA GLN A 300 -18.05 -0.37 5.49
C GLN A 300 -18.43 -1.38 6.58
N ALA A 301 -17.48 -1.73 7.44
CA ALA A 301 -17.71 -2.67 8.53
C ALA A 301 -18.78 -2.19 9.52
N GLU A 302 -18.79 -0.89 9.84
CA GLU A 302 -19.82 -0.27 10.68
C GLU A 302 -21.20 -0.29 10.03
N HIS A 303 -21.29 0.02 8.75
CA HIS A 303 -22.56 0.01 8.03
C HIS A 303 -23.14 -1.41 7.89
N LEU A 304 -22.30 -2.37 7.54
CA LEU A 304 -22.67 -3.79 7.42
C LEU A 304 -22.86 -4.45 8.80
N ASP A 305 -22.34 -3.82 9.85
CA ASP A 305 -22.31 -4.30 11.23
C ASP A 305 -21.68 -5.71 11.32
N ILE A 306 -20.50 -5.84 10.70
CA ILE A 306 -19.66 -7.04 10.66
C ILE A 306 -18.31 -6.70 11.30
N SER A 307 -17.87 -7.56 12.21
CA SER A 307 -16.57 -7.39 12.88
C SER A 307 -15.42 -7.29 11.89
N LEU A 308 -14.55 -6.30 12.09
CA LEU A 308 -13.39 -6.01 11.24
C LEU A 308 -12.11 -6.05 12.08
N VAL A 309 -11.16 -6.88 11.64
CA VAL A 309 -9.79 -6.91 12.12
C VAL A 309 -8.89 -6.17 11.14
N GLY A 310 -8.23 -5.12 11.64
CA GLY A 310 -7.20 -4.41 10.91
C GLY A 310 -5.83 -5.00 11.20
N VAL A 311 -5.04 -5.21 10.16
CA VAL A 311 -3.68 -5.76 10.22
C VAL A 311 -2.71 -4.75 9.62
N PRO A 312 -2.10 -3.88 10.43
CA PRO A 312 -1.11 -2.92 9.94
C PRO A 312 0.14 -3.67 9.47
N VAL A 313 0.60 -3.40 8.25
CA VAL A 313 1.83 -3.97 7.66
C VAL A 313 2.92 -2.90 7.68
N HIS A 314 4.12 -3.26 8.12
CA HIS A 314 5.25 -2.34 8.18
C HIS A 314 6.24 -2.69 7.09
N ARG A 315 6.36 -1.80 6.10
CA ARG A 315 7.31 -1.97 5.00
C ARG A 315 8.75 -2.02 5.54
N GLY A 316 9.55 -2.95 5.03
CA GLY A 316 10.96 -3.10 5.42
C GLY A 316 11.21 -3.78 6.76
N SER A 317 10.19 -4.27 7.48
CA SER A 317 10.40 -5.14 8.64
C SER A 317 10.75 -6.57 8.24
N SER A 318 11.51 -7.28 9.06
CA SER A 318 11.72 -8.73 8.88
C SER A 318 10.52 -9.57 9.30
N GLU A 319 9.53 -8.97 9.97
CA GLU A 319 8.31 -9.66 10.34
C GLU A 319 7.53 -10.03 9.08
N SER A 320 7.30 -11.33 8.89
CA SER A 320 6.59 -11.79 7.70
C SER A 320 5.10 -11.43 7.76
N TYR A 321 4.55 -11.16 6.59
CA TYR A 321 3.11 -11.03 6.36
C TYR A 321 2.31 -12.17 7.05
N LEU A 322 2.71 -13.43 6.83
CA LEU A 322 2.10 -14.60 7.48
C LEU A 322 2.12 -14.55 9.02
N THR A 323 3.14 -13.95 9.63
CA THR A 323 3.22 -13.80 11.10
C THR A 323 2.12 -12.87 11.61
N ARG A 324 1.89 -11.75 10.91
CA ARG A 324 0.82 -10.80 11.25
C ARG A 324 -0.56 -11.39 11.04
N ILE A 325 -0.76 -12.15 9.96
CA ILE A 325 -2.01 -12.91 9.74
C ILE A 325 -2.22 -13.94 10.85
N LYS A 326 -1.22 -14.74 11.22
CA LYS A 326 -1.32 -15.69 12.35
C LYS A 326 -1.72 -14.99 13.65
N CYS A 327 -1.16 -13.82 13.92
CA CYS A 327 -1.50 -12.99 15.06
C CYS A 327 -2.97 -12.53 15.02
N ALA A 328 -3.43 -12.03 13.86
CA ALA A 328 -4.83 -11.66 13.64
C ALA A 328 -5.79 -12.85 13.86
N LEU A 329 -5.49 -14.02 13.27
CA LEU A 329 -6.31 -15.23 13.41
C LEU A 329 -6.37 -15.73 14.86
N LYS A 330 -5.25 -15.64 15.59
CA LYS A 330 -5.23 -15.92 17.03
C LYS A 330 -6.17 -14.97 17.78
N HIS A 331 -6.13 -13.67 17.48
CA HIS A 331 -7.00 -12.69 18.14
C HIS A 331 -8.48 -12.90 17.82
N ILE A 332 -8.80 -13.29 16.58
CA ILE A 332 -10.14 -13.70 16.19
C ILE A 332 -10.57 -14.88 17.06
N LYS A 333 -9.79 -15.97 17.11
CA LYS A 333 -10.10 -17.13 17.95
C LYS A 333 -10.30 -16.75 19.43
N ASP A 334 -9.39 -15.97 20.00
CA ASP A 334 -9.41 -15.59 21.42
C ASP A 334 -10.62 -14.67 21.74
N THR A 335 -11.03 -13.80 20.80
CA THR A 335 -12.17 -12.88 20.99
C THR A 335 -13.52 -13.55 20.74
N THR A 336 -13.59 -14.43 19.74
CA THR A 336 -14.82 -15.11 19.33
C THR A 336 -15.13 -16.34 20.19
N GLY A 337 -14.10 -16.94 20.81
CA GLY A 337 -14.20 -18.24 21.47
C GLY A 337 -14.44 -19.41 20.50
N GLN A 338 -14.34 -19.18 19.18
CA GLN A 338 -14.64 -20.17 18.13
C GLN A 338 -13.40 -20.47 17.28
N PRO A 339 -13.25 -21.70 16.76
CA PRO A 339 -12.16 -22.01 15.84
C PRO A 339 -12.33 -21.29 14.51
N VAL A 340 -11.23 -20.81 13.93
CA VAL A 340 -11.21 -20.37 12.53
C VAL A 340 -11.27 -21.63 11.66
N LYS A 341 -12.29 -21.73 10.80
CA LYS A 341 -12.49 -22.85 9.87
C LYS A 341 -11.77 -22.61 8.55
N SER A 342 -11.95 -21.41 7.99
CA SER A 342 -11.44 -21.11 6.66
C SER A 342 -11.12 -19.63 6.48
N LEU A 343 -10.27 -19.38 5.48
CA LEU A 343 -9.98 -18.07 4.92
C LEU A 343 -10.71 -17.95 3.59
N VAL A 344 -11.41 -16.84 3.38
CA VAL A 344 -12.23 -16.64 2.19
C VAL A 344 -11.68 -15.48 1.38
N PHE A 345 -11.60 -15.64 0.07
CA PHE A 345 -11.07 -14.64 -0.86
C PHE A 345 -12.05 -14.33 -1.99
N GLY A 346 -11.97 -13.11 -2.51
CA GLY A 346 -12.81 -12.63 -3.61
C GLY A 346 -12.24 -12.90 -5.01
N ASP A 347 -11.24 -13.77 -5.17
CA ASP A 347 -10.60 -14.01 -6.47
C ASP A 347 -11.60 -14.62 -7.48
N LEU A 348 -11.62 -14.10 -8.70
CA LEU A 348 -12.61 -14.52 -9.71
C LEU A 348 -12.08 -15.65 -10.59
N HIS A 349 -10.91 -15.52 -11.21
CA HIS A 349 -10.43 -16.57 -12.14
C HIS A 349 -8.92 -16.66 -12.34
N LEU A 350 -8.11 -15.71 -11.85
CA LEU A 350 -6.67 -15.72 -12.10
C LEU A 350 -5.94 -16.88 -11.40
N GLU A 351 -5.63 -17.95 -12.14
CA GLU A 351 -5.02 -19.16 -11.59
C GLU A 351 -3.74 -18.91 -10.79
N HIS A 352 -2.87 -18.01 -11.26
CA HIS A 352 -1.59 -17.75 -10.60
C HIS A 352 -1.75 -17.12 -9.21
N ILE A 353 -2.76 -16.26 -9.01
CA ILE A 353 -3.10 -15.66 -7.71
C ILE A 353 -3.60 -16.74 -6.76
N LYS A 354 -4.55 -17.55 -7.22
CA LYS A 354 -5.09 -18.66 -6.41
C LYS A 354 -4.00 -19.66 -6.01
N SER A 355 -3.15 -20.07 -6.95
CA SER A 355 -2.05 -21.01 -6.67
C SER A 355 -1.10 -20.47 -5.60
N TRP A 356 -0.74 -19.19 -5.68
CA TRP A 356 0.08 -18.58 -4.63
C TRP A 356 -0.63 -18.60 -3.27
N ARG A 357 -1.93 -18.29 -3.20
CA ARG A 357 -2.66 -18.29 -1.92
C ARG A 357 -2.67 -19.69 -1.32
N ASP A 358 -2.95 -20.69 -2.14
CA ASP A 358 -2.91 -22.09 -1.74
C ASP A 358 -1.51 -22.49 -1.20
N ASP A 359 -0.44 -22.03 -1.86
CA ASP A 359 0.94 -22.34 -1.45
C ASP A 359 1.38 -21.59 -0.19
N GLU A 360 1.14 -20.28 -0.08
CA GLU A 360 1.62 -19.45 1.03
C GLU A 360 0.69 -19.47 2.24
N LEU A 361 -0.61 -19.24 2.04
CA LEU A 361 -1.60 -19.21 3.11
C LEU A 361 -2.05 -20.62 3.50
N GLY A 362 -1.94 -21.61 2.61
CA GLY A 362 -2.16 -23.02 2.96
C GLY A 362 -1.19 -23.54 4.04
N LYS A 363 -0.01 -22.92 4.20
CA LYS A 363 0.93 -23.20 5.31
C LYS A 363 0.35 -22.92 6.69
N LEU A 364 -0.77 -22.19 6.77
CA LEU A 364 -1.50 -21.95 8.02
C LEU A 364 -2.33 -23.16 8.49
N GLY A 365 -2.52 -24.17 7.62
CA GLY A 365 -3.32 -25.35 7.93
C GLY A 365 -4.83 -25.07 8.01
N LEU A 366 -5.29 -24.01 7.35
CA LEU A 366 -6.70 -23.63 7.23
C LEU A 366 -7.20 -23.91 5.81
N GLU A 367 -8.50 -24.20 5.69
CA GLU A 367 -9.17 -24.31 4.40
C GLU A 367 -9.22 -22.92 3.72
N LEU A 368 -8.94 -22.87 2.42
CA LEU A 368 -9.09 -21.65 1.62
C LEU A 368 -10.32 -21.77 0.71
N GLU A 369 -11.22 -20.78 0.79
CA GLU A 369 -12.47 -20.75 0.04
C GLU A 369 -12.48 -19.61 -0.98
N TYR A 370 -12.95 -19.91 -2.19
CA TYR A 370 -13.03 -18.97 -3.31
C TYR A 370 -14.45 -18.96 -3.89
N PRO A 371 -15.43 -18.34 -3.19
CA PRO A 371 -16.84 -18.42 -3.56
C PRO A 371 -17.19 -17.84 -4.93
N LEU A 372 -16.32 -16.99 -5.49
CA LEU A 372 -16.51 -16.35 -6.80
C LEU A 372 -15.74 -17.05 -7.93
N TRP A 373 -14.97 -18.11 -7.60
CA TRP A 373 -14.08 -18.75 -8.55
C TRP A 373 -14.83 -19.31 -9.77
N LYS A 374 -14.48 -18.81 -10.95
CA LYS A 374 -15.07 -19.15 -12.25
C LYS A 374 -16.58 -18.90 -12.33
N VAL A 375 -17.11 -18.03 -11.47
CA VAL A 375 -18.49 -17.55 -11.59
C VAL A 375 -18.55 -16.58 -12.77
N PRO A 376 -19.48 -16.76 -13.73
CA PRO A 376 -19.59 -15.87 -14.89
C PRO A 376 -19.83 -14.41 -14.48
N TYR A 377 -19.17 -13.48 -15.17
CA TYR A 377 -19.29 -12.04 -14.93
C TYR A 377 -20.71 -11.51 -14.98
N ASP A 378 -21.56 -12.02 -15.88
CA ASP A 378 -22.96 -11.64 -15.93
C ASP A 378 -23.71 -11.98 -14.64
N THR A 379 -23.37 -13.12 -14.01
CA THR A 379 -23.95 -13.53 -12.72
C THR A 379 -23.47 -12.62 -11.59
N LEU A 380 -22.17 -12.29 -11.57
CA LEU A 380 -21.59 -11.38 -10.58
C LEU A 380 -22.17 -9.96 -10.72
N MET A 381 -22.28 -9.47 -11.95
CA MET A 381 -22.86 -8.16 -12.25
C MET A 381 -24.34 -8.10 -11.86
N ALA A 382 -25.11 -9.15 -12.15
CA ALA A 382 -26.51 -9.23 -11.74
C ALA A 382 -26.66 -9.18 -10.20
N ASP A 383 -25.78 -9.86 -9.46
CA ASP A 383 -25.77 -9.81 -8.00
C ASP A 383 -25.38 -8.43 -7.47
N LEU A 384 -24.37 -7.79 -8.08
CA LEU A 384 -23.94 -6.44 -7.73
C LEU A 384 -25.08 -5.43 -7.96
N VAL A 385 -25.74 -5.48 -9.11
CA VAL A 385 -26.89 -4.62 -9.42
C VAL A 385 -28.04 -4.86 -8.43
N ALA A 386 -28.32 -6.12 -8.09
CA ALA A 386 -29.37 -6.46 -7.13
C ALA A 386 -29.09 -5.96 -5.71
N SER A 387 -27.81 -5.74 -5.34
CA SER A 387 -27.43 -5.17 -4.04
C SER A 387 -27.73 -3.67 -3.92
N GLU A 388 -27.88 -2.97 -5.04
CA GLU A 388 -27.95 -1.50 -5.14
C GLU A 388 -26.70 -0.75 -4.62
N VAL A 389 -25.65 -1.46 -4.19
CA VAL A 389 -24.40 -0.84 -3.72
C VAL A 389 -23.66 -0.21 -4.89
N ALA A 390 -23.31 1.07 -4.75
CA ALA A 390 -22.47 1.75 -5.71
C ALA A 390 -21.00 1.32 -5.55
N CYS A 391 -20.44 0.68 -6.57
CA CYS A 391 -19.00 0.51 -6.71
C CYS A 391 -18.43 1.64 -7.57
N VAL A 392 -17.37 2.29 -7.08
CA VAL A 392 -16.74 3.43 -7.75
C VAL A 392 -15.26 3.13 -7.93
N VAL A 393 -14.69 3.44 -9.08
CA VAL A 393 -13.26 3.27 -9.33
C VAL A 393 -12.46 4.12 -8.35
N SER A 394 -11.61 3.47 -7.57
CA SER A 394 -10.76 4.11 -6.56
C SER A 394 -9.33 4.36 -7.04
N ALA A 395 -8.83 3.51 -7.93
CA ALA A 395 -7.53 3.65 -8.55
C ALA A 395 -7.55 3.06 -9.96
N SER A 396 -6.70 3.55 -10.86
CA SER A 396 -6.50 2.95 -12.17
C SER A 396 -5.03 2.95 -12.60
N THR A 397 -4.64 1.91 -13.32
CA THR A 397 -3.31 1.77 -13.95
C THR A 397 -3.34 2.06 -15.44
N THR A 398 -4.49 2.48 -15.98
CA THR A 398 -4.69 2.75 -17.40
C THR A 398 -5.40 4.10 -17.62
N ASP A 399 -4.98 4.84 -18.64
CA ASP A 399 -5.63 6.09 -19.04
C ASP A 399 -7.07 5.90 -19.57
N LYS A 400 -7.50 4.65 -19.73
CA LYS A 400 -8.84 4.27 -20.21
C LYS A 400 -9.93 4.36 -19.14
N VAL A 401 -9.55 4.36 -17.86
CA VAL A 401 -10.48 4.42 -16.73
C VAL A 401 -10.14 5.63 -15.88
N SER A 402 -11.15 6.45 -15.57
CA SER A 402 -10.97 7.56 -14.63
C SER A 402 -11.42 7.16 -13.22
N GLU A 403 -10.67 7.58 -12.21
CA GLU A 403 -11.10 7.50 -10.82
C GLU A 403 -12.43 8.25 -10.61
N GLY A 404 -13.26 7.75 -9.70
CA GLY A 404 -14.61 8.27 -9.49
C GLY A 404 -15.66 7.73 -10.47
N THR A 405 -15.26 6.98 -11.51
CA THR A 405 -16.21 6.35 -12.45
C THR A 405 -17.01 5.28 -11.73
N ARG A 406 -18.33 5.26 -11.91
CA ARG A 406 -19.18 4.21 -11.35
C ARG A 406 -19.01 2.92 -12.15
N PHE A 407 -18.74 1.82 -11.45
CA PHE A 407 -18.74 0.49 -12.04
C PHE A 407 -20.18 0.04 -12.30
N SER A 408 -20.51 -0.22 -13.56
CA SER A 408 -21.83 -0.66 -14.01
C SER A 408 -21.72 -1.70 -15.14
N SER A 409 -22.85 -2.31 -15.51
CA SER A 409 -22.95 -3.20 -16.67
C SER A 409 -22.49 -2.54 -17.98
N GLU A 410 -22.79 -1.25 -18.15
CA GLU A 410 -22.40 -0.46 -19.31
C GLU A 410 -20.89 -0.21 -19.29
N PHE A 411 -20.36 0.30 -18.17
CA PHE A 411 -18.92 0.53 -17.99
C PHE A 411 -18.09 -0.75 -18.20
N SER A 412 -18.54 -1.88 -17.65
CA SER A 412 -17.86 -3.18 -17.80
C SER A 412 -17.78 -3.63 -19.27
N LYS A 413 -18.84 -3.40 -20.06
CA LYS A 413 -18.83 -3.68 -21.51
C LYS A 413 -17.95 -2.70 -22.28
N GLU A 414 -18.01 -1.41 -21.93
CA GLU A 414 -17.20 -0.37 -22.58
C GLU A 414 -15.71 -0.62 -22.40
N ILE A 415 -15.26 -1.01 -21.20
CA ILE A 415 -13.85 -1.27 -20.95
C ILE A 415 -13.36 -2.56 -21.62
N ALA A 416 -14.22 -3.58 -21.71
CA ALA A 416 -13.94 -4.81 -22.44
C ALA A 416 -13.72 -4.55 -23.94
N LEU A 417 -14.51 -3.65 -24.54
CA LEU A 417 -14.32 -3.23 -25.93
C LEU A 417 -12.99 -2.51 -26.17
N GLN A 418 -12.39 -1.94 -25.13
CA GLN A 418 -11.07 -1.31 -25.18
C GLN A 418 -9.93 -2.31 -24.92
N GLY A 419 -10.22 -3.60 -24.80
CA GLY A 419 -9.24 -4.67 -24.60
C GLY A 419 -8.75 -4.83 -23.16
N CYS A 420 -9.46 -4.26 -22.19
CA CYS A 420 -9.23 -4.49 -20.76
C CYS A 420 -10.12 -5.63 -20.24
N ASP A 421 -9.77 -6.21 -19.10
CA ASP A 421 -10.66 -7.12 -18.39
C ASP A 421 -11.92 -6.39 -17.91
N ALA A 422 -13.09 -7.01 -18.11
CA ALA A 422 -14.39 -6.38 -17.84
C ALA A 422 -14.65 -6.11 -16.35
N PHE A 423 -13.97 -6.83 -15.46
CA PHE A 423 -13.99 -6.63 -14.02
C PHE A 423 -12.66 -6.04 -13.50
N GLY A 424 -11.69 -5.78 -14.37
CA GLY A 424 -10.39 -5.23 -13.98
C GLY A 424 -9.49 -6.23 -13.25
N GLU A 425 -9.69 -7.53 -13.45
CA GLU A 425 -8.91 -8.58 -12.75
C GLU A 425 -7.41 -8.50 -13.05
N ASN A 426 -7.04 -7.95 -14.20
CA ASN A 426 -5.64 -7.79 -14.59
C ASN A 426 -4.99 -6.52 -14.01
N GLY A 427 -5.65 -5.87 -13.04
CA GLY A 427 -5.14 -4.69 -12.35
C GLY A 427 -5.38 -3.37 -13.09
N GLU A 428 -6.25 -3.34 -14.10
CA GLU A 428 -6.57 -2.12 -14.84
C GLU A 428 -7.20 -1.04 -13.94
N PHE A 429 -8.04 -1.47 -13.00
CA PHE A 429 -8.66 -0.58 -12.04
C PHE A 429 -9.07 -1.32 -10.77
N HIS A 430 -9.12 -0.57 -9.67
CA HIS A 430 -9.64 -0.99 -8.38
C HIS A 430 -10.91 -0.21 -8.06
N THR A 431 -11.71 -0.72 -7.13
CA THR A 431 -12.99 -0.10 -6.77
C THR A 431 -13.16 0.02 -5.28
N LEU A 432 -13.99 0.97 -4.87
CA LEU A 432 -14.53 1.08 -3.53
C LEU A 432 -16.04 0.74 -3.58
N ALA A 433 -16.45 -0.28 -2.85
CA ALA A 433 -17.87 -0.60 -2.66
C ALA A 433 -18.47 0.32 -1.59
N GLN A 434 -19.23 1.34 -2.01
CA GLN A 434 -19.85 2.30 -1.10
C GLN A 434 -21.11 1.70 -0.47
N VAL A 435 -20.96 0.70 0.41
CA VAL A 435 -22.07 -0.05 1.01
C VAL A 435 -23.07 0.85 1.73
N TRP A 436 -22.62 2.00 2.24
CA TRP A 436 -23.46 3.03 2.87
C TRP A 436 -24.39 3.78 1.91
N SER A 437 -24.30 3.53 0.60
CA SER A 437 -25.20 4.12 -0.40
C SER A 437 -26.61 3.50 -0.38
N THR A 438 -26.79 2.36 0.30
CA THR A 438 -28.07 1.66 0.46
C THR A 438 -28.27 1.24 1.91
N CYS A 439 -29.37 0.54 2.23
CA CYS A 439 -29.56 -0.02 3.57
C CYS A 439 -28.83 -1.36 3.72
N ARG A 440 -28.44 -1.68 4.95
CA ARG A 440 -27.68 -2.88 5.30
C ARG A 440 -28.31 -4.16 4.75
N GLU A 441 -29.63 -4.29 4.79
CA GLU A 441 -30.31 -5.52 4.38
C GLU A 441 -30.22 -5.77 2.87
N LYS A 442 -30.05 -4.69 2.08
CA LYS A 442 -29.83 -4.79 0.63
C LYS A 442 -28.37 -5.04 0.28
N ALA A 443 -27.47 -4.35 0.98
CA ALA A 443 -26.02 -4.50 0.86
C ALA A 443 -25.59 -5.91 1.29
#